data_AF-U6L238-F1
#
_entry.id   AF-U6L238-F1
#
_cell.length_a   1.000
_cell.length_b   1.000
_cell.length_c   1.000
_cell.angle_alpha   90.00
_cell.angle_beta   90.00
_cell.angle_gamma   90.00
#
_symmetry.space_group_name_H-M   'P 1'
#
loop_
_entity.id
_entity.type
_entity.pdbx_description
1 polymer ?
#
loop_
_entity_poly.entity_id
_entity_poly.type
_entity_poly.pdbx_seq_one_letter_code
_entity_poly.pdbx_strand_id
1 'polypeptide(L)'
;MTHIGLLGCCAGLLASAAAPHISLALSLRSGIATSQQNSLHANLFASGQDLLRTTATPTAAEKTDDCLEIINKLRKENLKDLLETLTKAEGSDVIASLKKLQIENPDQLSAAKIAEKLAGSDNQNCESGKSANAKTYPGLVIPFPHDENFNCNALIQATYTAGLDHLKQSNFEPSTGTYDVDRAPFNNLDASNVAFLLSAKGTKVSCAATEDCEEGHDILFCYFIEPLRNGEKPFTTELYNALWGLEAGAASISVPSVATVLLVLALSIRT
;
A
#
# COMPACT_ATOMS: atom_id res chain seq x y z
N MET A 1 33.13 9.62 -64.22
CA MET A 1 33.91 10.17 -63.10
C MET A 1 33.32 9.58 -61.83
N THR A 2 33.84 8.46 -61.34
CA THR A 2 35.06 8.26 -60.51
C THR A 2 34.72 8.20 -59.02
N HIS A 3 35.17 7.10 -58.44
CA HIS A 3 35.04 6.59 -57.07
C HIS A 3 35.75 7.43 -55.98
N ILE A 4 35.60 6.93 -54.73
CA ILE A 4 36.56 6.90 -53.58
C ILE A 4 36.02 7.67 -52.37
N GLY A 5 36.02 7.18 -51.12
CA GLY A 5 36.55 5.96 -50.47
C GLY A 5 36.02 5.91 -49.01
N LEU A 6 35.62 4.76 -48.47
CA LEU A 6 36.38 3.70 -47.76
C LEU A 6 37.12 4.11 -46.44
N LEU A 7 36.77 3.35 -45.38
CA LEU A 7 37.62 2.64 -44.40
C LEU A 7 37.87 3.18 -42.96
N GLY A 8 37.62 2.25 -42.02
CA GLY A 8 38.22 2.10 -40.70
C GLY A 8 37.46 1.00 -39.90
N CYS A 9 37.73 -0.31 -40.07
CA CYS A 9 38.71 -1.15 -39.33
C CYS A 9 38.51 -1.13 -37.80
N CYS A 10 38.54 -2.21 -37.01
CA CYS A 10 38.81 -3.64 -37.20
C CYS A 10 38.49 -4.39 -35.88
N ALA A 11 38.20 -5.70 -36.02
CA ALA A 11 38.60 -6.84 -35.18
C ALA A 11 38.21 -6.94 -33.68
N GLY A 12 37.58 -8.08 -33.35
CA GLY A 12 37.56 -8.73 -32.04
C GLY A 12 36.98 -10.14 -32.17
N LEU A 13 37.85 -11.14 -32.23
CA LEU A 13 37.59 -12.58 -32.40
C LEU A 13 37.91 -13.32 -31.09
N LEU A 14 37.40 -14.58 -30.98
CA LEU A 14 37.71 -15.67 -30.04
C LEU A 14 36.80 -15.73 -28.79
N ALA A 15 36.36 -16.89 -28.27
CA ALA A 15 36.36 -18.29 -28.69
C ALA A 15 35.49 -19.08 -27.68
N SER A 16 35.11 -20.29 -28.07
CA SER A 16 34.26 -21.28 -27.39
C SER A 16 34.71 -21.71 -25.98
N ALA A 17 33.75 -22.08 -25.14
CA ALA A 17 33.93 -23.06 -24.08
C ALA A 17 32.71 -24.00 -24.02
N ALA A 18 33.01 -25.30 -23.93
CA ALA A 18 32.12 -26.43 -24.11
C ALA A 18 31.11 -26.60 -22.95
N ALA A 19 29.88 -27.00 -23.29
CA ALA A 19 28.96 -27.62 -22.35
C ALA A 19 29.03 -29.15 -22.51
N PRO A 20 29.32 -29.93 -21.46
CA PRO A 20 29.40 -31.37 -21.56
C PRO A 20 28.00 -31.99 -21.62
N HIS A 21 27.84 -32.89 -22.59
CA HIS A 21 26.78 -33.88 -22.64
C HIS A 21 26.88 -34.79 -21.41
N ILE A 22 25.82 -34.84 -20.61
CA ILE A 22 25.62 -35.91 -19.64
C ILE A 22 24.39 -36.70 -20.07
N SER A 23 24.66 -37.84 -20.70
CA SER A 23 23.73 -38.96 -20.78
C SER A 23 23.57 -39.53 -19.36
N LEU A 24 22.34 -39.55 -18.86
CA LEU A 24 21.92 -40.43 -17.78
C LEU A 24 20.65 -41.14 -18.23
N ALA A 25 20.87 -42.23 -18.98
CA ALA A 25 19.91 -43.31 -19.08
C ALA A 25 19.92 -44.06 -17.75
N LEU A 26 18.86 -43.91 -16.95
CA LEU A 26 18.56 -44.81 -15.86
C LEU A 26 17.27 -45.55 -16.20
N SER A 27 17.47 -46.78 -16.64
CA SER A 27 16.46 -47.81 -16.80
C SER A 27 15.94 -48.18 -15.41
N LEU A 28 14.75 -47.70 -15.03
CA LEU A 28 14.02 -48.25 -13.89
C LEU A 28 13.30 -49.51 -14.37
N ARG A 29 14.04 -50.62 -14.30
CA ARG A 29 13.49 -51.97 -14.36
C ARG A 29 12.67 -52.18 -13.08
N SER A 30 11.36 -52.19 -13.22
CA SER A 30 10.44 -52.66 -12.18
C SER A 30 10.74 -54.14 -11.89
N GLY A 31 11.40 -54.41 -10.77
CA GLY A 31 11.57 -55.75 -10.21
C GLY A 31 10.55 -55.98 -9.10
N ILE A 32 9.60 -56.88 -9.35
CA ILE A 32 8.79 -57.49 -8.31
C ILE A 32 9.70 -58.44 -7.53
N ALA A 33 9.82 -58.23 -6.22
CA ALA A 33 10.34 -59.23 -5.29
C ALA A 33 9.44 -59.25 -4.06
N THR A 34 8.75 -60.37 -3.89
CA THR A 34 7.95 -60.74 -2.72
C THR A 34 8.84 -61.32 -1.61
N SER A 35 8.26 -61.39 -0.40
CA SER A 35 8.70 -62.17 0.77
C SER A 35 9.84 -61.52 1.56
N GLN A 36 9.76 -61.31 2.88
CA GLN A 36 9.32 -62.29 3.88
C GLN A 36 9.01 -61.58 5.21
N GLN A 37 7.96 -62.03 5.89
CA GLN A 37 7.65 -61.71 7.29
C GLN A 37 8.84 -61.99 8.20
N ASN A 38 9.17 -61.05 9.08
CA ASN A 38 9.54 -61.39 10.44
C ASN A 38 9.19 -60.26 11.42
N SER A 39 8.48 -60.69 12.44
CA SER A 39 8.01 -59.97 13.62
C SER A 39 9.16 -59.32 14.39
N LEU A 40 9.00 -58.05 14.75
CA LEU A 40 9.46 -57.53 16.03
C LEU A 40 8.48 -56.45 16.49
N HIS A 41 7.82 -56.77 17.61
CA HIS A 41 6.87 -55.97 18.35
C HIS A 41 7.58 -54.71 18.86
N ALA A 42 7.47 -53.60 18.13
CA ALA A 42 7.82 -52.27 18.63
C ALA A 42 6.52 -51.57 19.06
N ASN A 43 6.41 -51.32 20.37
CA ASN A 43 5.34 -50.53 20.96
C ASN A 43 5.32 -49.14 20.31
N LEU A 44 4.41 -48.94 19.34
CA LEU A 44 4.01 -47.64 18.83
C LEU A 44 3.12 -46.97 19.87
N PHE A 45 3.75 -46.42 20.91
CA PHE A 45 3.17 -45.39 21.76
C PHE A 45 4.16 -44.25 21.90
N ALA A 46 3.97 -43.21 21.09
CA ALA A 46 4.36 -41.81 21.25
C ALA A 46 4.41 -41.21 19.82
N SER A 47 3.66 -40.21 19.42
CA SER A 47 2.73 -39.33 20.11
C SER A 47 1.81 -38.78 19.02
N GLY A 48 0.55 -39.20 19.03
CA GLY A 48 -0.55 -38.44 18.44
C GLY A 48 -0.80 -37.17 19.24
N GLN A 49 0.23 -36.31 19.30
CA GLN A 49 0.08 -34.89 19.51
C GLN A 49 0.32 -34.30 18.11
N ASP A 50 -0.62 -34.40 17.17
CA ASP A 50 -1.53 -33.26 17.00
C ASP A 50 -1.68 -32.51 18.31
N LEU A 51 -0.67 -31.67 18.56
CA LEU A 51 -0.78 -30.54 19.44
C LEU A 51 -2.08 -29.87 19.00
N LEU A 52 -3.14 -30.06 19.79
CA LEU A 52 -4.15 -29.06 20.02
C LEU A 52 -3.38 -27.83 20.53
N ARG A 53 -2.64 -27.17 19.63
CA ARG A 53 -2.08 -25.86 19.84
C ARG A 53 -3.33 -25.04 20.06
N THR A 54 -3.53 -24.67 21.32
CA THR A 54 -4.56 -23.71 21.66
C THR A 54 -4.06 -22.41 21.04
N THR A 55 -4.42 -22.18 19.78
CA THR A 55 -4.00 -20.97 19.05
C THR A 55 -4.70 -19.81 19.73
N ALA A 56 -3.90 -18.87 20.25
CA ALA A 56 -4.44 -17.63 20.78
C ALA A 56 -4.80 -16.74 19.60
N THR A 57 -5.78 -15.86 19.79
CA THR A 57 -6.01 -14.78 18.82
C THR A 57 -4.83 -13.81 18.85
N PRO A 58 -4.46 -13.18 17.72
CA PRO A 58 -3.45 -12.13 17.71
C PRO A 58 -3.78 -11.05 18.74
N THR A 59 -2.75 -10.42 19.28
CA THR A 59 -2.87 -9.31 20.23
C THR A 59 -2.35 -8.02 19.61
N ALA A 60 -3.05 -6.91 19.86
CA ALA A 60 -2.65 -5.61 19.34
C ALA A 60 -2.49 -4.56 20.43
N ALA A 61 -1.41 -3.79 20.33
CA ALA A 61 -1.08 -2.68 21.21
C ALA A 61 -1.46 -1.33 20.58
N GLU A 62 -1.85 -0.37 21.41
CA GLU A 62 -2.09 1.01 20.97
C GLU A 62 -0.78 1.64 20.48
N LYS A 63 -0.80 2.26 19.30
CA LYS A 63 0.37 2.90 18.67
C LYS A 63 0.07 4.32 18.20
N THR A 64 -1.02 4.93 18.67
CA THR A 64 -1.45 6.25 18.18
C THR A 64 -0.38 7.30 18.40
N ASP A 65 0.20 7.37 19.60
CA ASP A 65 1.18 8.42 19.91
C ASP A 65 2.47 8.26 19.08
N ASP A 66 2.94 7.02 18.87
CA ASP A 66 4.10 6.70 18.04
C ASP A 66 3.89 7.06 16.56
N CYS A 67 2.68 6.85 16.05
CA CYS A 67 2.35 7.06 14.64
C CYS A 67 1.86 8.49 14.33
N LEU A 68 1.21 9.17 15.29
CA LEU A 68 0.53 10.44 15.07
C LEU A 68 1.49 11.55 14.64
N GLU A 69 2.66 11.62 15.28
CA GLU A 69 3.69 12.61 14.91
C GLU A 69 4.13 12.44 13.46
N ILE A 70 4.36 11.19 13.03
CA ILE A 70 4.79 10.87 11.67
C ILE A 70 3.68 11.19 10.66
N ILE A 71 2.44 10.80 10.95
CA ILE A 71 1.30 11.10 10.08
C ILE A 71 1.15 12.62 9.90
N ASN A 72 1.22 13.37 10.99
CA ASN A 72 1.12 14.82 10.94
C ASN A 72 2.31 15.48 10.24
N LYS A 73 3.51 14.92 10.39
CA LYS A 73 4.69 15.36 9.63
C LYS A 73 4.45 15.22 8.13
N LEU A 74 3.99 14.06 7.67
CA LEU A 74 3.71 13.82 6.24
C LEU A 74 2.54 14.67 5.72
N ARG A 75 1.53 14.96 6.55
CA ARG A 75 0.40 15.83 6.19
C ARG A 75 0.77 17.32 6.11
N LYS A 76 1.89 17.73 6.71
CA LYS A 76 2.38 19.12 6.68
C LYS A 76 3.47 19.30 5.64
N GLU A 77 4.48 18.44 5.69
CA GLU A 77 5.61 18.47 4.78
C GLU A 77 5.12 18.27 3.34
N ASN A 78 5.47 19.21 2.47
CA ASN A 78 5.12 19.23 1.04
C ASN A 78 3.68 19.64 0.69
N LEU A 79 2.81 19.93 1.66
CA LEU A 79 1.38 20.16 1.42
C LEU A 79 0.87 21.57 1.79
N LYS A 80 1.78 22.53 2.07
CA LYS A 80 1.44 23.95 2.31
C LYS A 80 0.31 24.18 3.31
N ASP A 81 0.28 23.37 4.38
CA ASP A 81 -0.77 23.42 5.42
C ASP A 81 -2.21 23.24 4.89
N LEU A 82 -2.39 22.59 3.73
CA LEU A 82 -3.70 22.28 3.15
C LEU A 82 -4.50 21.24 3.94
N LEU A 83 -3.84 20.53 4.85
CA LEU A 83 -4.45 19.54 5.74
C LEU A 83 -4.35 19.99 7.19
N GLU A 84 -5.47 19.84 7.90
CA GLU A 84 -5.48 20.04 9.34
C GLU A 84 -4.61 19.00 10.05
N THR A 85 -4.02 19.43 11.17
CA THR A 85 -3.26 18.56 12.07
C THR A 85 -4.23 17.63 12.78
N LEU A 86 -3.97 16.33 12.69
CA LEU A 86 -4.75 15.32 13.38
C LEU A 86 -4.45 15.33 14.88
N THR A 87 -5.45 15.04 15.69
CA THR A 87 -5.28 14.73 17.11
C THR A 87 -5.55 13.26 17.39
N LYS A 88 -5.17 12.80 18.59
CA LYS A 88 -5.56 11.48 19.07
C LYS A 88 -7.09 11.37 19.16
N ALA A 89 -7.63 10.26 18.70
CA ALA A 89 -9.03 9.90 18.87
C ALA A 89 -9.21 9.09 20.16
N GLU A 90 -10.28 9.38 20.89
CA GLU A 90 -10.67 8.59 22.05
C GLU A 90 -11.48 7.35 21.62
N GLY A 91 -11.51 6.32 22.47
CA GLY A 91 -12.28 5.10 22.17
C GLY A 91 -13.76 5.37 21.87
N SER A 92 -14.37 6.36 22.54
CA SER A 92 -15.74 6.79 22.28
C SER A 92 -15.92 7.45 20.91
N ASP A 93 -14.89 8.15 20.40
CA ASP A 93 -14.93 8.74 19.05
C ASP A 93 -14.97 7.62 18.00
N VAL A 94 -14.14 6.58 18.17
CA VAL A 94 -14.07 5.41 17.28
C VAL A 94 -15.41 4.69 17.23
N ILE A 95 -15.98 4.36 18.39
CA ILE A 95 -17.28 3.69 18.49
C ILE A 95 -18.38 4.51 17.82
N ALA A 96 -18.44 5.82 18.08
CA ALA A 96 -19.45 6.70 17.50
C ALA A 96 -19.32 6.78 15.96
N SER A 97 -18.09 6.84 15.45
CA SER A 97 -17.81 6.87 14.01
C SER A 97 -18.18 5.54 13.34
N LEU A 98 -17.82 4.39 13.94
CA LEU A 98 -18.19 3.07 13.42
C LEU A 98 -19.71 2.83 13.43
N LYS A 99 -20.43 3.33 14.45
CA LYS A 99 -21.91 3.32 14.49
C LYS A 99 -22.52 4.07 13.31
N LYS A 100 -22.00 5.26 12.97
CA LYS A 100 -22.46 6.04 11.80
C LYS A 100 -22.26 5.28 10.49
N LEU A 101 -21.23 4.44 10.41
CA LEU A 101 -20.93 3.60 9.26
C LEU A 101 -21.71 2.29 9.23
N GLN A 102 -22.54 2.02 10.26
CA GLN A 102 -23.33 0.79 10.39
C GLN A 102 -22.46 -0.48 10.42
N ILE A 103 -21.25 -0.38 10.96
CA ILE A 103 -20.40 -1.55 11.24
C ILE A 103 -21.04 -2.33 12.39
N GLU A 104 -21.10 -3.66 12.26
CA GLU A 104 -21.68 -4.54 13.27
C GLU A 104 -20.87 -4.54 14.57
N ASN A 105 -21.57 -4.61 15.71
CA ASN A 105 -21.00 -4.64 17.06
C ASN A 105 -19.90 -3.57 17.31
N PRO A 106 -20.14 -2.29 16.98
CA PRO A 106 -19.11 -1.26 17.04
C PRO A 106 -18.63 -0.98 18.47
N ASP A 107 -19.44 -1.28 19.48
CA ASP A 107 -19.09 -1.18 20.91
C ASP A 107 -18.01 -2.19 21.34
N GLN A 108 -17.75 -3.22 20.51
CA GLN A 108 -16.69 -4.21 20.73
C GLN A 108 -15.45 -3.92 19.88
N LEU A 109 -15.45 -2.83 19.11
CA LEU A 109 -14.36 -2.47 18.21
C LEU A 109 -13.55 -1.31 18.75
N SER A 110 -12.24 -1.44 18.58
CA SER A 110 -11.23 -0.40 18.75
C SER A 110 -10.21 -0.56 17.62
N ALA A 111 -9.27 0.37 17.46
CA ALA A 111 -8.20 0.19 16.49
C ALA A 111 -7.44 -1.13 16.73
N ALA A 112 -7.17 -1.48 18.00
CA ALA A 112 -6.54 -2.74 18.38
C ALA A 112 -7.40 -3.95 17.98
N LYS A 113 -8.69 -3.98 18.34
CA LYS A 113 -9.57 -5.09 17.97
C LYS A 113 -9.76 -5.25 16.47
N ILE A 114 -9.68 -4.15 15.72
CA ILE A 114 -9.70 -4.20 14.26
C ILE A 114 -8.39 -4.77 13.71
N ALA A 115 -7.23 -4.34 14.22
CA ALA A 115 -5.93 -4.89 13.83
C ALA A 115 -5.86 -6.41 14.07
N GLU A 116 -6.29 -6.88 15.26
CA GLU A 116 -6.38 -8.32 15.58
C GLU A 116 -7.25 -9.06 14.55
N LYS A 117 -8.46 -8.55 14.27
CA LYS A 117 -9.38 -9.15 13.29
C LYS A 117 -8.84 -9.16 11.86
N LEU A 118 -8.02 -8.17 11.50
CA LEU A 118 -7.38 -8.08 10.18
C LEU A 118 -6.20 -9.05 10.07
N ALA A 119 -5.47 -9.29 11.16
CA ALA A 119 -4.36 -10.23 11.20
C ALA A 119 -4.84 -11.68 11.08
N GLY A 120 -5.95 -12.03 11.75
CA GLY A 120 -6.54 -13.37 11.64
C GLY A 120 -7.07 -13.88 12.96
N SER A 121 -7.27 -15.20 13.03
CA SER A 121 -7.76 -15.86 14.25
C SER A 121 -6.66 -16.61 15.01
N ASP A 122 -5.51 -16.82 14.38
CA ASP A 122 -4.36 -17.53 14.93
C ASP A 122 -3.16 -16.59 15.03
N ASN A 123 -2.69 -16.34 16.25
CA ASN A 123 -1.54 -15.49 16.51
C ASN A 123 -0.24 -16.06 15.94
N GLN A 124 -0.11 -17.37 15.78
CA GLN A 124 1.12 -17.91 15.23
C GLN A 124 1.26 -17.61 13.74
N ASN A 125 0.17 -17.76 12.99
CA ASN A 125 0.19 -17.71 11.53
C ASN A 125 -0.30 -16.39 10.95
N CYS A 126 -1.16 -15.67 11.68
CA CYS A 126 -1.87 -14.46 11.23
C CYS A 126 -2.26 -14.55 9.75
N GLU A 127 -3.06 -15.57 9.45
CA GLU A 127 -3.28 -16.09 8.10
C GLU A 127 -3.86 -15.06 7.14
N SER A 128 -4.54 -14.04 7.69
CA SER A 128 -5.17 -12.97 6.95
C SER A 128 -4.25 -11.75 6.78
N GLY A 129 -3.23 -11.60 7.64
CA GLY A 129 -2.42 -10.39 7.78
C GLY A 129 -1.82 -9.91 6.46
N LYS A 130 -1.17 -10.80 5.71
CA LYS A 130 -0.53 -10.43 4.42
C LYS A 130 -1.49 -9.84 3.38
N SER A 131 -2.76 -10.23 3.43
CA SER A 131 -3.80 -9.81 2.49
C SER A 131 -4.78 -8.79 3.08
N ALA A 132 -4.54 -8.34 4.31
CA ALA A 132 -5.38 -7.36 4.98
C ALA A 132 -5.47 -6.05 4.19
N ASN A 133 -6.65 -5.45 4.21
CA ASN A 133 -6.96 -4.25 3.45
C ASN A 133 -8.16 -3.52 4.06
N ALA A 134 -8.50 -2.35 3.49
CA ALA A 134 -9.52 -1.46 4.02
C ALA A 134 -10.97 -1.80 3.59
N LYS A 135 -11.24 -2.98 3.00
CA LYS A 135 -12.59 -3.33 2.50
C LYS A 135 -13.61 -3.47 3.60
N THR A 136 -13.24 -4.15 4.67
CA THR A 136 -14.15 -4.40 5.81
C THR A 136 -14.13 -3.25 6.80
N TYR A 137 -12.93 -2.73 7.10
CA TYR A 137 -12.73 -1.64 8.04
C TYR A 137 -12.01 -0.49 7.33
N PRO A 138 -12.68 0.67 7.10
CA PRO A 138 -12.06 1.79 6.42
C PRO A 138 -10.99 2.41 7.32
N GLY A 139 -9.79 2.58 6.78
CA GLY A 139 -8.64 3.12 7.47
C GLY A 139 -7.35 2.78 6.74
N LEU A 140 -6.24 3.25 7.27
CA LEU A 140 -4.92 2.82 6.82
C LEU A 140 -4.65 1.41 7.36
N VAL A 141 -4.22 0.51 6.48
CA VAL A 141 -3.90 -0.90 6.78
C VAL A 141 -2.53 -1.21 6.19
N ILE A 142 -1.55 -1.47 7.04
CA ILE A 142 -0.19 -1.84 6.60
C ILE A 142 0.16 -3.20 7.19
N PRO A 143 0.09 -4.28 6.38
CA PRO A 143 0.73 -5.54 6.69
C PRO A 143 2.25 -5.39 6.71
N PHE A 144 2.91 -5.95 7.70
CA PHE A 144 4.37 -5.98 7.79
C PHE A 144 4.85 -7.34 8.33
N PRO A 145 6.03 -7.83 7.91
CA PRO A 145 6.63 -9.00 8.54
C PRO A 145 6.81 -8.76 10.03
N HIS A 146 6.62 -9.80 10.84
CA HIS A 146 6.84 -9.70 12.28
C HIS A 146 8.25 -9.16 12.60
N ASP A 147 8.32 -8.17 13.49
CA ASP A 147 9.54 -7.50 13.91
C ASP A 147 9.45 -7.16 15.40
N GLU A 148 10.49 -7.50 16.16
CA GLU A 148 10.63 -7.14 17.57
C GLU A 148 10.72 -5.61 17.77
N ASN A 149 11.10 -4.85 16.73
CA ASN A 149 11.27 -3.40 16.77
C ASN A 149 10.27 -2.66 15.87
N PHE A 150 9.01 -2.69 16.27
CA PHE A 150 7.95 -1.93 15.59
C PHE A 150 8.33 -0.46 15.36
N ASN A 151 8.24 0.01 14.11
CA ASN A 151 8.63 1.35 13.70
C ASN A 151 7.56 2.00 12.82
N CYS A 152 6.66 2.79 13.43
CA CYS A 152 5.63 3.56 12.72
C CYS A 152 6.23 4.39 11.58
N ASN A 153 7.38 5.02 11.78
CA ASN A 153 7.99 5.89 10.78
C ASN A 153 8.39 5.11 9.53
N ALA A 154 9.08 3.98 9.69
CA ALA A 154 9.50 3.15 8.57
C ALA A 154 8.28 2.62 7.78
N LEU A 155 7.27 2.11 8.47
CA LEU A 155 6.07 1.55 7.86
C LEU A 155 5.26 2.61 7.09
N ILE A 156 4.98 3.74 7.74
CA ILE A 156 4.16 4.80 7.16
C ILE A 156 4.91 5.48 6.00
N GLN A 157 6.20 5.75 6.12
CA GLN A 157 6.97 6.35 5.01
C GLN A 157 7.06 5.41 3.80
N ALA A 158 7.24 4.11 4.02
CA ALA A 158 7.29 3.13 2.94
C ALA A 158 5.97 3.07 2.16
N THR A 159 4.83 2.91 2.86
CA THR A 159 3.51 2.87 2.21
C THR A 159 3.18 4.22 1.56
N TYR A 160 3.55 5.33 2.18
CA TYR A 160 3.32 6.67 1.64
C TYR A 160 4.04 6.85 0.30
N THR A 161 5.32 6.49 0.25
CA THR A 161 6.16 6.61 -0.95
C THR A 161 5.64 5.69 -2.06
N ALA A 162 5.42 4.41 -1.75
CA ALA A 162 4.91 3.43 -2.71
C ALA A 162 3.52 3.81 -3.26
N GLY A 163 2.65 4.34 -2.41
CA GLY A 163 1.31 4.74 -2.79
C GLY A 163 1.30 5.97 -3.69
N LEU A 164 2.13 6.97 -3.39
CA LEU A 164 2.29 8.14 -4.27
C LEU A 164 2.84 7.73 -5.64
N ASP A 165 3.88 6.88 -5.67
CA ASP A 165 4.42 6.36 -6.91
C ASP A 165 3.36 5.61 -7.72
N HIS A 166 2.53 4.79 -7.07
CA HIS A 166 1.44 4.08 -7.72
C HIS A 166 0.37 5.02 -8.30
N LEU A 167 -0.04 6.05 -7.54
CA LEU A 167 -1.00 7.06 -8.00
C LEU A 167 -0.48 7.82 -9.22
N LYS A 168 0.81 8.16 -9.23
CA LYS A 168 1.49 8.79 -10.36
C LYS A 168 1.51 7.89 -11.59
N GLN A 169 1.93 6.63 -11.43
CA GLN A 169 1.99 5.66 -12.52
C GLN A 169 0.59 5.37 -13.10
N SER A 170 -0.43 5.42 -12.27
CA SER A 170 -1.83 5.23 -12.65
C SER A 170 -2.45 6.45 -13.35
N ASN A 171 -1.73 7.58 -13.44
CA ASN A 171 -2.24 8.87 -13.95
C ASN A 171 -3.56 9.27 -13.28
N PHE A 172 -3.64 9.13 -11.95
CA PHE A 172 -4.86 9.47 -11.21
C PHE A 172 -5.21 10.96 -11.40
N GLU A 173 -6.47 11.24 -11.76
CA GLU A 173 -6.99 12.58 -11.98
C GLU A 173 -7.85 13.03 -10.78
N PRO A 174 -7.35 13.91 -9.89
CA PRO A 174 -8.05 14.26 -8.65
C PRO A 174 -9.36 15.01 -8.86
N SER A 175 -9.54 15.70 -9.99
CA SER A 175 -10.75 16.47 -10.25
C SER A 175 -12.00 15.59 -10.45
N THR A 176 -11.82 14.39 -11.01
CA THR A 176 -12.89 13.44 -11.36
C THR A 176 -12.80 12.11 -10.61
N GLY A 177 -11.63 11.77 -10.08
CA GLY A 177 -11.37 10.52 -9.38
C GLY A 177 -12.07 10.44 -8.03
N THR A 178 -12.53 9.24 -7.69
CA THR A 178 -13.13 8.89 -6.41
C THR A 178 -12.41 7.72 -5.79
N TYR A 179 -12.40 7.65 -4.46
CA TYR A 179 -11.93 6.50 -3.73
C TYR A 179 -12.85 5.30 -3.95
N ASP A 180 -12.28 4.14 -4.26
CA ASP A 180 -12.99 2.87 -4.35
C ASP A 180 -11.98 1.75 -4.12
N VAL A 181 -12.04 1.11 -2.96
CA VAL A 181 -11.11 0.04 -2.55
C VAL A 181 -11.13 -1.19 -3.49
N ASP A 182 -12.17 -1.35 -4.30
CA ASP A 182 -12.30 -2.46 -5.24
C ASP A 182 -11.84 -2.11 -6.66
N ARG A 183 -11.48 -0.84 -6.93
CA ARG A 183 -11.10 -0.36 -8.26
C ARG A 183 -9.78 0.38 -8.28
N ALA A 184 -9.10 0.33 -9.42
CA ALA A 184 -7.88 1.10 -9.62
C ALA A 184 -8.14 2.62 -9.49
N PRO A 185 -7.21 3.39 -8.90
CA PRO A 185 -5.92 2.93 -8.38
C PRO A 185 -5.97 2.41 -6.93
N PHE A 186 -7.11 2.50 -6.24
CA PHE A 186 -7.22 2.24 -4.79
C PHE A 186 -7.45 0.78 -4.42
N ASN A 187 -7.54 -0.13 -5.40
CA ASN A 187 -7.37 -1.57 -5.17
C ASN A 187 -5.90 -1.95 -4.90
N ASN A 188 -4.95 -1.03 -5.13
CA ASN A 188 -3.60 -1.12 -4.59
C ASN A 188 -3.58 -0.60 -3.14
N LEU A 189 -3.02 -1.40 -2.23
CA LEU A 189 -3.04 -1.13 -0.80
C LEU A 189 -2.32 0.17 -0.43
N ASP A 190 -1.14 0.42 -0.99
CA ASP A 190 -0.36 1.62 -0.67
C ASP A 190 -1.07 2.89 -1.18
N ALA A 191 -1.66 2.85 -2.37
CA ALA A 191 -2.46 3.96 -2.89
C ALA A 191 -3.72 4.21 -2.04
N SER A 192 -4.37 3.15 -1.54
CA SER A 192 -5.47 3.26 -0.57
C SER A 192 -5.00 3.90 0.73
N ASN A 193 -3.85 3.49 1.27
CA ASN A 193 -3.28 4.05 2.49
C ASN A 193 -2.95 5.54 2.33
N VAL A 194 -2.40 5.96 1.20
CA VAL A 194 -2.16 7.38 0.89
C VAL A 194 -3.47 8.17 0.85
N ALA A 195 -4.55 7.60 0.31
CA ALA A 195 -5.86 8.25 0.30
C ALA A 195 -6.37 8.52 1.72
N PHE A 196 -6.18 7.60 2.67
CA PHE A 196 -6.52 7.84 4.07
C PHE A 196 -5.58 8.85 4.74
N LEU A 197 -4.26 8.72 4.56
CA LEU A 197 -3.26 9.62 5.14
C LEU A 197 -3.49 11.08 4.77
N LEU A 198 -3.87 11.33 3.52
CA LEU A 198 -4.03 12.68 2.96
C LEU A 198 -5.50 13.12 2.85
N SER A 199 -6.45 12.34 3.36
CA SER A 199 -7.85 12.75 3.39
C SER A 199 -8.02 13.99 4.27
N ALA A 200 -8.71 15.00 3.73
CA ALA A 200 -9.09 16.21 4.47
C ALA A 200 -10.27 15.99 5.43
N LYS A 201 -10.94 14.81 5.39
CA LYS A 201 -12.11 14.54 6.23
C LYS A 201 -11.76 14.21 7.68
N GLY A 202 -10.64 13.51 7.88
CA GLY A 202 -10.22 13.07 9.21
C GLY A 202 -9.59 14.22 10.00
N THR A 203 -10.08 14.44 11.23
CA THR A 203 -9.48 15.38 12.21
C THR A 203 -8.86 14.68 13.41
N LYS A 204 -9.23 13.41 13.63
CA LYS A 204 -8.67 12.58 14.69
C LYS A 204 -8.29 11.20 14.16
N VAL A 205 -7.32 10.55 14.79
CA VAL A 205 -6.86 9.21 14.42
C VAL A 205 -6.59 8.35 15.66
N SER A 206 -6.86 7.05 15.58
CA SER A 206 -6.46 6.04 16.56
C SER A 206 -5.74 4.91 15.83
N CYS A 207 -4.56 4.53 16.29
CA CYS A 207 -3.74 3.49 15.67
C CYS A 207 -3.43 2.35 16.64
N ALA A 208 -3.30 1.15 16.10
CA ALA A 208 -2.81 -0.01 16.82
C ALA A 208 -2.03 -0.94 15.88
N ALA A 209 -1.12 -1.71 16.45
CA ALA A 209 -0.40 -2.74 15.71
C ALA A 209 -0.48 -4.08 16.43
N THR A 210 -0.62 -5.17 15.68
CA THR A 210 -0.36 -6.50 16.24
C THR A 210 1.13 -6.70 16.48
N GLU A 211 1.49 -7.60 17.40
CA GLU A 211 2.88 -7.81 17.81
C GLU A 211 3.29 -9.27 17.97
N ASP A 212 2.39 -10.23 17.73
CA ASP A 212 2.62 -11.65 18.03
C ASP A 212 2.51 -12.58 16.81
N CYS A 213 2.49 -12.02 15.59
CA CYS A 213 2.36 -12.77 14.33
C CYS A 213 3.65 -13.46 13.84
N GLU A 214 4.27 -14.32 14.65
CA GLU A 214 5.62 -14.89 14.43
C GLU A 214 5.88 -15.47 13.02
N GLU A 215 4.95 -16.27 12.48
CA GLU A 215 5.07 -16.92 11.16
C GLU A 215 4.29 -16.17 10.07
N GLY A 216 3.64 -15.05 10.43
CA GLY A 216 2.67 -14.33 9.62
C GLY A 216 3.09 -12.92 9.22
N HIS A 217 2.10 -12.03 9.13
CA HIS A 217 2.32 -10.59 9.03
C HIS A 217 1.53 -9.91 10.14
N ASP A 218 2.23 -9.07 10.88
CA ASP A 218 1.59 -8.12 11.77
C ASP A 218 0.86 -7.03 10.97
N ILE A 219 -0.10 -6.38 11.60
CA ILE A 219 -0.92 -5.34 11.00
C ILE A 219 -0.82 -4.06 11.78
N LEU A 220 -0.38 -2.97 11.15
CA LEU A 220 -0.61 -1.62 11.62
C LEU A 220 -1.92 -1.12 11.03
N PHE A 221 -2.89 -0.83 11.89
CA PHE A 221 -4.17 -0.25 11.53
C PHE A 221 -4.31 1.14 12.14
N CYS A 222 -4.68 2.13 11.33
CA CYS A 222 -5.07 3.46 11.80
C CYS A 222 -6.48 3.81 11.32
N TYR A 223 -7.35 4.07 12.29
CA TYR A 223 -8.71 4.54 12.05
C TYR A 223 -8.79 6.06 12.16
N PHE A 224 -9.23 6.71 11.09
CA PHE A 224 -9.49 8.14 11.05
C PHE A 224 -10.97 8.38 11.37
N ILE A 225 -11.26 9.30 12.30
CA ILE A 225 -12.65 9.67 12.62
C ILE A 225 -13.24 10.38 11.42
N GLU A 226 -14.42 9.93 10.98
CA GLU A 226 -14.99 10.25 9.66
C GLU A 226 -14.10 9.75 8.50
N PRO A 227 -13.88 8.42 8.41
CA PRO A 227 -12.96 7.87 7.43
C PRO A 227 -13.48 8.07 6.01
N LEU A 228 -12.55 8.08 5.06
CA LEU A 228 -12.85 8.13 3.63
C LEU A 228 -13.68 6.91 3.22
N ARG A 229 -14.75 7.14 2.43
CA ARG A 229 -15.67 6.10 1.95
C ARG A 229 -15.61 5.95 0.43
N ASN A 230 -16.06 4.81 -0.06
CA ASN A 230 -16.21 4.59 -1.50
C ASN A 230 -17.11 5.67 -2.14
N GLY A 231 -16.68 6.17 -3.29
CA GLY A 231 -17.32 7.28 -4.03
C GLY A 231 -16.92 8.68 -3.57
N GLU A 232 -16.19 8.82 -2.46
CA GLU A 232 -15.73 10.12 -1.98
C GLU A 232 -14.43 10.56 -2.64
N LYS A 233 -14.17 11.88 -2.70
CA LYS A 233 -12.90 12.38 -3.22
C LYS A 233 -11.78 12.17 -2.19
N PRO A 234 -10.70 11.46 -2.54
CA PRO A 234 -9.58 11.20 -1.62
C PRO A 234 -8.72 12.44 -1.39
N PHE A 235 -8.61 13.32 -2.40
CA PHE A 235 -7.80 14.53 -2.36
C PHE A 235 -8.61 15.71 -2.91
N THR A 236 -8.30 16.92 -2.45
CA THR A 236 -8.67 18.12 -3.20
C THR A 236 -7.70 18.28 -4.39
N THR A 237 -8.12 19.04 -5.41
CA THR A 237 -7.24 19.32 -6.56
C THR A 237 -5.99 20.10 -6.13
N GLU A 238 -6.14 21.03 -5.19
CA GLU A 238 -5.06 21.83 -4.62
C GLU A 238 -4.03 20.95 -3.90
N LEU A 239 -4.51 20.01 -3.07
CA LEU A 239 -3.67 19.08 -2.34
C LEU A 239 -2.88 18.18 -3.29
N TYR A 240 -3.57 17.63 -4.29
CA TYR A 240 -2.92 16.76 -5.27
C TYR A 240 -1.89 17.49 -6.13
N ASN A 241 -2.16 18.74 -6.51
CA ASN A 241 -1.19 19.55 -7.23
C ASN A 241 0.02 19.89 -6.35
N ALA A 242 -0.19 20.15 -5.06
CA ALA A 242 0.89 20.39 -4.11
C ALA A 242 1.83 19.18 -3.97
N LEU A 243 1.28 17.96 -3.90
CA LEU A 243 2.06 16.70 -3.84
C LEU A 243 3.10 16.59 -4.95
N TRP A 244 2.75 17.07 -6.15
CA TRP A 244 3.58 16.90 -7.34
C TRP A 244 4.33 18.17 -7.76
N GLY A 245 4.24 19.24 -6.96
CA GLY A 245 4.78 20.54 -7.34
C GLY A 245 4.15 21.08 -8.64
N LEU A 246 2.96 20.58 -8.99
CA LEU A 246 2.18 20.98 -10.17
C LEU A 246 1.42 22.26 -9.87
N GLU A 247 2.05 23.22 -9.19
CA GLU A 247 1.49 24.55 -9.13
C GLU A 247 1.19 24.97 -10.55
N ALA A 248 -0.11 25.15 -10.81
CA ALA A 248 -0.58 25.80 -11.99
C ALA A 248 0.10 27.16 -11.97
N GLY A 249 1.22 27.26 -12.69
CA GLY A 249 1.67 28.51 -13.20
C GLY A 249 0.45 29.06 -13.91
N ALA A 250 -0.26 29.96 -13.25
CA ALA A 250 -1.08 30.92 -13.93
C ALA A 250 -0.09 31.65 -14.83
N ALA A 251 0.17 31.09 -16.01
CA ALA A 251 0.27 31.89 -17.19
C ALA A 251 -1.04 32.65 -17.19
N SER A 252 -1.03 33.79 -16.50
CA SER A 252 -1.94 34.89 -16.72
C SER A 252 -1.86 35.09 -18.22
N ILE A 253 -2.78 34.45 -18.94
CA ILE A 253 -3.17 34.87 -20.26
C ILE A 253 -3.68 36.28 -20.01
N SER A 254 -2.76 37.24 -20.09
CA SER A 254 -3.07 38.63 -20.26
C SER A 254 -3.99 38.62 -21.47
N VAL A 255 -5.30 38.72 -21.21
CA VAL A 255 -6.28 38.95 -22.25
C VAL A 255 -5.70 40.14 -23.01
N PRO A 256 -5.33 40.00 -24.29
CA PRO A 256 -4.88 41.15 -25.03
C PRO A 256 -6.01 42.16 -24.94
N SER A 257 -5.75 43.26 -24.25
CA SER A 257 -6.71 44.34 -24.09
C SER A 257 -7.27 44.67 -25.46
N VAL A 258 -8.60 44.69 -25.56
CA VAL A 258 -9.38 44.96 -26.78
C VAL A 258 -9.01 46.31 -27.44
N ALA A 259 -8.15 47.11 -26.80
CA ALA A 259 -7.62 48.36 -27.32
C ALA A 259 -6.72 48.24 -28.57
N THR A 260 -6.13 47.08 -28.89
CA THR A 260 -5.22 46.97 -30.05
C THR A 260 -5.89 46.66 -31.40
N VAL A 261 -7.20 46.40 -31.45
CA VAL A 261 -7.89 46.10 -32.73
C VAL A 261 -8.39 47.36 -33.46
N LEU A 262 -8.43 48.53 -32.80
CA LEU A 262 -8.96 49.76 -33.40
C LEU A 262 -7.95 50.64 -34.15
N LEU A 263 -6.65 50.29 -34.20
CA LEU A 263 -5.64 51.12 -34.88
C LEU A 263 -5.23 50.65 -36.29
N VAL A 264 -5.73 49.50 -36.77
CA VAL A 264 -5.37 48.98 -38.11
C VAL A 264 -6.42 49.31 -39.19
N LEU A 265 -7.61 49.80 -38.80
CA LEU A 265 -8.66 50.20 -39.75
C LEU A 265 -8.61 51.68 -40.18
N ALA A 266 -7.72 52.50 -39.62
CA ALA A 266 -7.58 53.91 -39.98
C ALA A 266 -6.55 54.19 -41.10
N LEU A 267 -5.76 53.19 -41.52
CA LEU A 267 -4.70 53.37 -42.54
C LEU A 267 -5.09 52.91 -43.95
N SER A 268 -6.30 52.37 -44.14
CA SER A 268 -6.77 51.88 -45.46
C SER A 268 -7.69 52.85 -46.20
N ILE A 269 -7.91 54.06 -45.67
CA ILE A 269 -8.69 55.13 -46.34
C ILE A 269 -7.79 56.35 -46.56
N ARG A 270 -6.69 56.17 -47.28
CA ARG A 270 -6.01 57.26 -48.01
C ARG A 270 -4.91 56.69 -48.92
N THR A 271 -5.32 56.25 -50.10
CA THR A 271 -4.61 56.44 -51.39
C THR A 271 -5.58 56.07 -52.50
#